data_AF-A0A7R8UR99-F1
#
_entry.id   AF-A0A7R8UR99-F1
#
_cell.length_a   1.000
_cell.length_b   1.000
_cell.length_c   1.000
_cell.angle_alpha   90.00
_cell.angle_beta   90.00
_cell.angle_gamma   90.00
#
_symmetry.space_group_name_H-M   'P 1'
#
loop_
_entity.id
_entity.type
_entity.pdbx_description
1 polymer ?
#
loop_
_entity_poly.entity_id
_entity_poly.type
_entity_poly.pdbx_seq_one_letter_code
_entity_poly.pdbx_strand_id
1 'polypeptide(L)'
;MFADSFEACMTEKIFPAAWKPGKPPGEPYSYRPICLLVGKMLKRVIYNRLLPVAERQDGLSDQQYGFRKARSTIDAIKLVTGLAEDAMHGKGSTSKYCVVVTLDVKNQPIGI
;
A
#
# COMPACT_ATOMS: atom_id res chain seq x y z
N MET A 1 7.33 -26.65 -8.79
CA MET A 1 7.99 -26.21 -10.03
C MET A 1 8.26 -24.71 -10.06
N PHE A 2 7.24 -23.82 -10.05
CA PHE A 2 7.47 -22.36 -10.14
C PHE A 2 8.01 -21.72 -8.84
N ALA A 3 7.51 -22.13 -7.67
CA ALA A 3 8.05 -21.64 -6.39
C ALA A 3 9.53 -22.01 -6.25
N ASP A 4 9.87 -23.25 -6.58
CA ASP A 4 11.24 -23.78 -6.57
C ASP A 4 12.15 -23.01 -7.54
N SER A 5 11.63 -22.63 -8.72
CA SER A 5 12.38 -21.79 -9.67
C SER A 5 12.68 -20.40 -9.10
N PHE A 6 11.74 -19.78 -8.39
CA PHE A 6 11.98 -18.49 -7.71
C PHE A 6 12.91 -18.62 -6.51
N GLU A 7 12.80 -19.70 -5.77
CA GLU A 7 13.68 -20.00 -4.65
C GLU A 7 15.12 -20.22 -5.12
N ALA A 8 15.32 -20.92 -6.25
CA ALA A 8 16.60 -21.01 -6.93
C ALA A 8 17.12 -19.63 -7.35
N CYS A 9 16.32 -18.80 -8.04
CA CYS A 9 16.73 -17.44 -8.41
C CYS A 9 17.12 -16.57 -7.19
N MET A 10 16.40 -16.69 -6.07
CA MET A 10 16.69 -15.96 -4.84
C MET A 10 17.98 -16.46 -4.16
N THR A 11 18.23 -17.77 -4.20
CA THR A 11 19.42 -18.40 -3.61
C THR A 11 20.67 -18.12 -4.45
N GLU A 12 20.56 -18.27 -5.77
CA GLU A 12 21.64 -18.07 -6.74
C GLU A 12 21.84 -16.59 -7.09
N LYS A 13 20.91 -15.70 -6.69
CA LYS A 13 20.87 -14.26 -6.98
C LYS A 13 20.84 -13.95 -8.48
N ILE A 14 20.26 -14.84 -9.28
CA ILE A 14 20.14 -14.67 -10.73
C ILE A 14 18.79 -14.01 -11.03
N PHE A 15 18.86 -12.78 -11.54
CA PHE A 15 17.70 -11.99 -11.93
C PHE A 15 17.88 -11.41 -13.33
N PRO A 16 16.80 -11.20 -14.11
CA PRO A 16 16.91 -10.53 -15.38
C PRO A 16 17.44 -9.10 -15.21
N ALA A 17 18.36 -8.70 -16.08
CA ALA A 17 18.97 -7.36 -16.08
C ALA A 17 17.94 -6.24 -16.25
N ALA A 18 16.84 -6.50 -16.98
CA ALA A 18 15.72 -5.60 -17.10
C ALA A 18 14.40 -6.38 -16.99
N TRP A 19 13.58 -6.01 -15.99
CA TRP A 19 12.26 -6.61 -15.81
C TRP A 19 11.22 -6.11 -16.82
N LYS A 20 11.48 -4.94 -17.43
CA LYS A 20 10.66 -4.32 -18.48
C LYS A 20 11.48 -3.41 -19.39
N PRO A 21 11.84 -3.84 -20.61
CA PRO A 21 12.49 -2.96 -21.58
C PRO A 21 11.52 -1.91 -22.13
N GLY A 22 12.02 -0.71 -22.46
CA GLY A 22 11.28 0.31 -23.22
C GLY A 22 10.55 1.40 -22.43
N LYS A 23 10.79 1.56 -21.13
CA LYS A 23 10.28 2.70 -20.35
C LYS A 23 11.39 3.73 -20.06
N PRO A 24 11.15 5.04 -20.20
CA PRO A 24 12.16 6.06 -19.93
C PRO A 24 12.55 6.04 -18.43
N PRO A 25 13.86 5.99 -18.11
CA PRO A 25 14.31 6.15 -16.73
C PRO A 25 14.00 7.57 -16.23
N GLY A 26 13.76 7.72 -14.93
CA GLY A 26 13.51 9.03 -14.30
C GLY A 26 12.05 9.49 -14.24
N GLU A 27 11.12 8.86 -14.98
CA GLU A 27 9.70 9.20 -14.86
C GLU A 27 8.99 8.43 -13.73
N PRO A 28 8.24 9.09 -12.82
CA PRO A 28 7.51 8.40 -11.74
C PRO A 28 6.57 7.28 -12.22
N TYR A 29 5.99 7.41 -13.42
CA TYR A 29 5.15 6.38 -14.05
C TYR A 29 5.94 5.15 -14.51
N SER A 30 7.22 5.31 -14.85
CA SER A 30 8.10 4.21 -15.22
C SER A 30 8.31 3.23 -14.06
N TYR A 31 8.24 3.73 -12.83
CA TYR A 31 8.39 2.97 -11.58
C TYR A 31 7.08 2.45 -10.98
N ARG A 32 5.91 2.70 -11.60
CA ARG A 32 4.64 1.99 -11.29
C ARG A 32 4.25 0.92 -12.33
N PRO A 33 5.15 0.00 -12.73
CA PRO A 33 4.85 -0.94 -13.80
C PRO A 33 3.90 -2.07 -13.36
N ILE A 34 2.91 -2.38 -14.21
CA ILE A 34 2.01 -3.54 -14.05
C ILE A 34 2.80 -4.84 -14.25
N CYS A 35 2.96 -5.69 -13.24
CA CYS A 35 3.77 -6.91 -13.40
C CYS A 35 3.17 -7.87 -14.45
N LEU A 36 4.06 -8.44 -15.28
CA LEU A 36 3.77 -9.60 -16.10
C LEU A 36 3.42 -10.81 -15.20
N LEU A 37 2.74 -11.83 -15.75
CA LEU A 37 2.16 -12.96 -15.00
C LEU A 37 3.15 -13.61 -14.01
N VAL A 38 4.39 -13.87 -14.44
CA VAL A 38 5.46 -14.45 -13.59
C VAL A 38 5.77 -13.54 -12.39
N GLY A 39 5.88 -12.23 -12.62
CA GLY A 39 6.06 -11.25 -11.53
C GLY A 39 4.86 -11.14 -10.59
N LYS A 40 3.63 -11.41 -11.06
CA LYS A 40 2.44 -11.47 -10.19
C LYS A 40 2.52 -12.65 -9.23
N MET A 41 3.00 -13.81 -9.68
CA MET A 41 3.20 -14.98 -8.83
C MET A 41 4.26 -14.71 -7.75
N LEU A 42 5.41 -14.14 -8.14
CA LEU A 42 6.45 -13.74 -7.17
C LEU A 42 5.90 -12.76 -6.13
N LYS A 43 5.16 -11.74 -6.57
CA LYS A 43 4.50 -10.79 -5.66
C LYS A 43 3.59 -11.49 -4.66
N ARG A 44 2.87 -12.54 -5.08
CA ARG A 44 2.00 -13.31 -4.19
C ARG A 44 2.80 -14.10 -3.15
N VAL A 45 3.92 -14.73 -3.55
CA VAL A 45 4.81 -15.43 -2.62
C VAL A 45 5.38 -14.46 -1.58
N ILE A 46 5.90 -13.32 -2.02
CA ILE A 46 6.43 -12.27 -1.13
C ILE A 46 5.34 -11.74 -0.20
N TYR A 47 4.17 -11.40 -0.74
CA TYR A 47 3.02 -10.92 0.03
C TYR A 47 2.63 -11.91 1.14
N ASN A 48 2.54 -13.20 0.83
CA ASN A 48 2.17 -14.21 1.82
C ASN A 48 3.21 -14.37 2.93
N ARG A 49 4.49 -14.07 2.66
CA ARG A 49 5.57 -14.09 3.66
C ARG A 49 5.58 -12.82 4.52
N LEU A 50 5.35 -11.65 3.91
CA LEU A 50 5.39 -10.36 4.60
C LEU A 50 4.12 -10.05 5.42
N LEU A 51 2.95 -10.46 4.93
CA LEU A 51 1.68 -10.12 5.57
C LEU A 51 1.59 -10.54 7.04
N PRO A 52 1.97 -11.78 7.44
CA PRO A 52 1.92 -12.18 8.84
C PRO A 52 2.85 -11.36 9.73
N VAL A 53 3.97 -10.88 9.21
CA VAL A 53 4.93 -10.04 9.95
C VAL A 53 4.35 -8.64 10.13
N ALA A 54 3.82 -8.05 9.05
CA ALA A 54 3.21 -6.73 9.07
C ALA A 54 2.00 -6.64 10.03
N GLU A 55 1.20 -7.72 10.12
CA GLU A 55 0.00 -7.76 10.99
C GLU A 55 0.32 -8.07 12.47
N ARG A 56 1.51 -8.60 12.81
CA ARG A 56 1.85 -9.04 14.19
C ARG A 56 2.66 -8.04 15.01
N GLN A 57 3.52 -7.24 14.38
CA GLN A 57 4.54 -6.43 15.09
C GLN A 57 4.14 -4.94 15.25
N ASP A 58 2.85 -4.63 15.45
CA ASP A 58 2.34 -3.24 15.35
C ASP A 58 2.73 -2.55 14.03
N GLY A 59 3.03 -3.35 13.00
CA GLY A 59 3.59 -2.88 11.74
C GLY A 59 2.61 -2.06 10.90
N LEU A 60 1.31 -2.12 11.22
CA LEU A 60 0.24 -1.40 10.57
C LEU A 60 -0.67 -0.76 11.62
N SER A 61 -0.99 0.53 11.43
CA SER A 61 -1.93 1.24 12.30
C SER A 61 -3.33 0.63 12.23
N ASP A 62 -4.05 0.65 13.36
CA ASP A 62 -5.47 0.31 13.42
C ASP A 62 -6.38 1.29 12.69
N GLN A 63 -5.89 2.45 12.29
CA GLN A 63 -6.60 3.38 11.41
C GLN A 63 -6.16 3.26 9.95
N GLN A 64 -5.34 2.25 9.62
CA GLN A 64 -5.01 1.93 8.23
C GLN A 64 -6.06 0.98 7.66
N TYR A 65 -6.83 1.45 6.67
CA TYR A 65 -7.90 0.68 6.03
C TYR A 65 -7.52 0.14 4.65
N GLY A 66 -6.56 0.78 3.98
CA GLY A 66 -6.06 0.35 2.69
C GLY A 66 -5.26 -0.94 2.76
N PHE A 67 -5.50 -1.85 1.82
CA PHE A 67 -4.74 -3.09 1.61
C PHE A 67 -4.70 -4.06 2.80
N ARG A 68 -5.61 -3.92 3.78
CA ARG A 68 -5.74 -4.84 4.93
C ARG A 68 -6.92 -5.79 4.73
N LYS A 69 -6.78 -7.01 5.26
CA LYS A 69 -7.90 -7.97 5.29
C LYS A 69 -8.98 -7.46 6.24
N ALA A 70 -10.24 -7.74 5.89
CA ALA A 70 -11.42 -7.37 6.68
C ALA A 70 -11.55 -5.86 6.99
N ARG A 71 -10.90 -5.00 6.21
CA ARG A 71 -11.04 -3.54 6.28
C ARG A 71 -11.30 -3.01 4.87
N SER A 72 -12.19 -2.04 4.76
CA SER A 72 -12.63 -1.48 3.49
C SER A 72 -12.59 0.05 3.50
N THR A 73 -12.73 0.64 2.33
CA THR A 73 -12.92 2.09 2.19
C THR A 73 -14.20 2.57 2.85
N ILE A 74 -15.22 1.72 2.94
CA ILE A 74 -16.48 2.02 3.63
C ILE A 74 -16.22 2.20 5.13
N ASP A 75 -15.39 1.35 5.74
CA ASP A 75 -15.06 1.46 7.16
C ASP A 75 -14.29 2.75 7.47
N ALA A 76 -13.38 3.14 6.57
CA ALA A 76 -12.65 4.40 6.68
C ALA A 76 -13.59 5.62 6.61
N ILE A 77 -14.53 5.62 5.64
CA ILE A 77 -15.50 6.71 5.48
C ILE A 77 -16.38 6.81 6.72
N LYS A 78 -16.92 5.67 7.20
CA LYS A 78 -17.75 5.63 8.41
C LYS A 78 -17.04 6.21 9.63
N LEU A 79 -15.76 5.91 9.80
CA LEU A 79 -14.96 6.49 10.89
C LEU A 79 -14.91 8.02 10.77
N VAL A 80 -14.54 8.55 9.59
CA VAL A 80 -14.39 10.00 9.38
C VAL A 80 -15.73 10.73 9.54
N THR A 81 -16.82 10.18 8.98
CA THR A 81 -18.15 10.80 9.10
C THR A 81 -18.68 10.75 10.54
N GLY A 82 -18.49 9.64 11.24
CA GLY A 82 -18.89 9.53 12.65
C GLY A 82 -18.14 10.52 13.55
N LEU A 83 -16.83 10.66 13.36
CA LEU A 83 -16.02 11.66 14.07
C LEU A 83 -16.50 13.09 13.80
N ALA A 84 -16.89 13.40 12.57
CA ALA A 84 -17.43 14.71 12.21
C ALA A 84 -18.80 14.95 12.87
N GLU A 85 -19.68 13.94 12.87
CA GLU A 85 -20.98 14.01 13.55
C GLU A 85 -20.81 14.23 15.06
N ASP A 86 -19.97 13.46 15.72
CA ASP A 86 -19.70 13.57 17.16
C ASP A 86 -19.15 14.95 17.54
N ALA A 87 -18.25 15.51 16.71
CA ALA A 87 -17.68 16.84 16.91
C ALA A 87 -18.75 17.95 16.85
N MET A 88 -19.75 17.79 15.97
CA MET A 88 -20.82 18.77 15.76
C MET A 88 -21.92 18.69 16.85
N HIS A 89 -22.14 17.54 17.47
CA HIS A 89 -23.22 17.36 18.47
C HIS A 89 -22.86 17.76 19.92
N GLY A 90 -21.62 18.17 20.21
CA GLY A 90 -21.22 18.45 21.59
C GLY A 90 -21.89 19.68 22.20
N LYS A 91 -22.63 19.49 23.30
CA LYS A 91 -23.38 20.49 24.08
C LYS A 91 -22.49 21.68 24.52
N GLY A 92 -22.63 22.81 23.86
CA GLY A 92 -22.00 24.08 24.24
C GLY A 92 -22.35 25.17 23.24
N SER A 93 -22.69 26.37 23.71
CA SER A 93 -23.26 27.49 22.93
C SER A 93 -22.27 28.20 21.98
N THR A 94 -21.16 27.54 21.61
CA THR A 94 -20.14 28.07 20.70
C THR A 94 -20.14 27.22 19.43
N SER A 95 -20.36 27.83 18.26
CA SER A 95 -20.26 27.14 16.96
C SER A 95 -18.93 26.39 16.85
N LYS A 96 -19.00 25.06 16.79
CA LYS A 96 -17.84 24.21 16.57
C LYS A 96 -17.59 24.10 15.07
N TYR A 97 -16.34 24.32 14.66
CA TYR A 97 -15.90 24.08 13.30
C TYR A 97 -15.27 22.69 13.21
N CYS A 98 -15.69 21.90 12.22
CA CYS A 98 -15.08 20.62 11.90
C CYS A 98 -14.33 20.75 10.57
N VAL A 99 -13.05 20.38 10.55
CA VAL A 99 -12.18 20.47 9.35
C VAL A 99 -11.57 19.11 9.07
N VAL A 100 -11.64 18.67 7.81
CA VAL A 100 -10.96 17.48 7.32
C VAL A 100 -9.75 17.91 6.50
N VAL A 101 -8.57 17.43 6.89
CA VAL A 101 -7.32 17.66 6.14
C VAL A 101 -6.96 16.38 5.40
N THR A 102 -6.85 16.47 4.08
CA THR A 102 -6.45 15.34 3.23
C THR A 102 -4.99 15.51 2.79
N LEU A 103 -4.24 14.41 2.77
CA LEU A 103 -2.83 14.37 2.39
C LEU A 103 -2.63 13.28 1.33
N ASP A 104 -1.82 13.56 0.32
CA ASP A 104 -1.41 12.59 -0.70
C ASP A 104 0.12 12.59 -0.86
N VAL A 105 0.69 11.41 -1.12
CA VAL A 105 2.14 11.24 -1.26
C VAL A 105 2.50 11.11 -2.73
N LYS A 106 3.30 12.06 -3.22
CA LYS A 106 3.86 12.03 -4.57
C LYS A 106 5.13 11.15 -4.61
N ASN A 107 5.22 10.24 -5.57
CA ASN A 107 6.47 9.50 -5.80
C ASN A 107 7.56 10.45 -6.29
N GLN A 108 8.74 10.38 -5.68
CA GLN A 108 9.92 11.07 -6.16
C GLN A 108 10.53 10.29 -7.34
N PRO A 109 10.98 10.97 -8.42
CA PRO A 109 11.78 10.31 -9.44
C PRO A 109 13.09 9.81 -8.80
N ILE A 110 13.37 8.52 -8.96
CA ILE A 110 14.63 7.93 -8.51
C ILE A 110 15.69 8.42 -9.50
N GLY A 111 16.57 9.32 -9.05
CA GLY A 111 17.72 9.75 -9.84
C GLY A 111 18.66 8.55 -10.01
N ILE A 112 18.79 8.06 -11.24
CA ILE A 112 19.81 7.11 -11.67
C ILE A 112 20.61 7.81 -12.76
#